data_AF-A0A8X6MRD4-F1
#
_entry.id   AF-A0A8X6MRD4-F1
#
_cell.length_a   1.000
_cell.length_b   1.000
_cell.length_c   1.000
_cell.angle_alpha   90.00
_cell.angle_beta   90.00
_cell.angle_gamma   90.00
#
_symmetry.space_group_name_H-M   'P 1'
#
loop_
_entity.id
_entity.type
_entity.pdbx_description
1 polymer ?
#
loop_
_entity_poly.entity_id
_entity_poly.type
_entity_poly.pdbx_seq_one_letter_code
_entity_poly.pdbx_strand_id
1 'polypeptide(L)'
;MVRNFWNLESIGIQPIQEILKLSAHNAELLTNFHQSFKIIDGRRVVHLPWKLEVKLTSSNYDTAIHRFNSWARRIHANTELKQKYAKQMQDYIDKNKSKPS
;
A
#
# COMPACT_ATOMS: atom_id res chain seq x y z
N MET A 1 0.23 -28.59 6.74
CA MET A 1 0.75 -28.79 5.36
C MET A 1 0.55 -27.48 4.57
N VAL A 2 1.30 -26.42 4.92
CA VAL A 2 1.13 -25.05 4.37
C VAL A 2 2.30 -24.66 3.44
N ARG A 3 3.33 -25.52 3.34
CA ARG A 3 4.49 -25.29 2.46
C ARG A 3 4.11 -25.31 0.97
N ASN A 4 3.11 -26.11 0.58
CA ASN A 4 2.73 -26.25 -0.83
C ASN A 4 2.01 -25.01 -1.38
N PHE A 5 1.41 -24.16 -0.53
CA PHE A 5 0.77 -22.92 -1.00
C PHE A 5 1.79 -21.85 -1.41
N TRP A 6 3.01 -21.92 -0.89
CA TRP A 6 4.14 -21.04 -1.26
C TRP A 6 5.13 -21.70 -2.21
N ASN A 7 4.96 -22.98 -2.53
CA ASN A 7 5.56 -23.54 -3.73
C ASN A 7 4.82 -22.91 -4.90
N LEU A 8 5.38 -21.81 -5.40
CA LEU A 8 5.14 -21.28 -6.73
C LEU A 8 5.52 -22.39 -7.72
N GLU A 9 4.66 -23.39 -7.89
CA GLU A 9 4.46 -23.94 -9.21
C GLU A 9 4.03 -22.76 -10.06
N SER A 10 4.99 -22.25 -10.82
CA SER A 10 4.83 -21.17 -11.79
C SER A 10 3.53 -21.39 -12.54
N ILE A 11 2.50 -20.61 -12.20
CA ILE A 11 1.23 -20.56 -12.93
C ILE A 11 1.60 -20.05 -14.32
N GLY A 12 1.98 -20.95 -15.23
CA GLY A 12 2.24 -20.67 -16.64
C GLY A 12 3.31 -19.62 -16.99
N ILE A 13 4.06 -19.08 -16.02
CA ILE A 13 5.17 -18.15 -16.31
C ILE A 13 6.34 -18.98 -16.84
N GLN A 14 6.30 -19.25 -18.15
CA GLN A 14 7.44 -19.75 -18.91
C GLN A 14 8.65 -18.83 -18.62
N PRO A 15 9.88 -19.36 -18.52
CA PRO A 15 11.07 -18.54 -18.40
C PRO A 15 11.20 -17.70 -19.68
N ILE A 16 10.68 -16.48 -19.60
CA ILE A 16 11.43 -15.28 -19.96
C ILE A 16 11.96 -15.33 -21.41
N GLN A 17 11.06 -15.36 -22.38
CA GLN A 17 11.34 -14.72 -23.67
C GLN A 17 10.89 -13.25 -23.68
N GLU A 18 10.12 -12.82 -22.68
CA GLU A 18 9.63 -11.44 -22.55
C GLU A 18 10.57 -10.48 -21.78
N ILE A 19 11.53 -10.95 -20.97
CA ILE A 19 12.55 -10.05 -20.36
C ILE A 19 13.41 -9.40 -21.45
N LEU A 20 13.52 -10.03 -22.62
CA LEU A 20 14.23 -9.46 -23.78
C LEU A 20 13.55 -8.21 -24.37
N LYS A 21 12.35 -7.83 -23.89
CA LYS A 21 11.66 -6.59 -24.29
C LYS A 21 11.22 -5.73 -23.10
N LEU A 22 11.96 -5.76 -21.98
CA LEU A 22 11.73 -4.76 -20.93
C LEU A 22 12.16 -3.38 -21.44
N SER A 23 11.26 -2.40 -21.36
CA SER A 23 11.65 -1.00 -21.50
C SER A 23 12.72 -0.67 -20.46
N ALA A 24 13.59 0.30 -20.74
CA ALA A 24 14.61 0.74 -19.79
C ALA A 24 14.02 1.07 -18.40
N HIS A 25 12.82 1.66 -18.40
CA HIS A 25 12.06 1.93 -17.17
C HIS A 25 11.70 0.66 -16.39
N ASN A 26 11.20 -0.38 -17.06
CA ASN A 26 10.83 -1.61 -16.37
C ASN A 26 12.06 -2.37 -15.85
N ALA A 27 13.19 -2.30 -16.55
CA ALA A 27 14.46 -2.87 -16.08
C ALA A 27 14.98 -2.17 -14.81
N GLU A 28 14.86 -0.83 -14.75
CA GLU A 28 15.18 -0.04 -13.57
C GLU A 28 14.26 -0.38 -12.38
N LEU A 29 12.95 -0.49 -12.62
CA LEU A 29 11.97 -0.88 -11.60
C LEU A 29 12.27 -2.26 -11.01
N LEU A 30 12.62 -3.24 -11.84
CA LEU A 30 13.02 -4.57 -11.38
C LEU A 30 14.31 -4.52 -10.56
N THR A 31 15.28 -3.74 -11.01
CA THR A 31 16.54 -3.54 -10.26
C THR A 31 16.26 -2.96 -8.87
N ASN A 32 15.44 -1.91 -8.78
CA ASN A 32 15.03 -1.28 -7.53
C ASN A 32 14.25 -2.23 -6.61
N PHE A 33 13.38 -3.09 -7.18
CA PHE A 33 12.68 -4.13 -6.44
C PHE A 33 13.68 -5.09 -5.77
N HIS A 34 14.62 -5.63 -6.55
CA HIS A 34 15.61 -6.58 -6.02
C HIS A 34 16.53 -5.97 -4.97
N GLN A 35 16.96 -4.71 -5.17
CA GLN A 35 17.80 -3.99 -4.21
C GLN A 35 17.09 -3.67 -2.89
N SER A 36 15.79 -3.38 -2.94
CA SER A 36 15.01 -2.98 -1.76
C SER A 36 14.35 -4.15 -1.02
N PHE A 37 14.28 -5.33 -1.65
CA PHE A 37 13.66 -6.49 -1.05
C PHE A 37 14.42 -6.96 0.20
N LYS A 38 13.69 -7.08 1.31
CA LYS A 38 14.19 -7.58 2.60
C LYS A 38 13.12 -8.43 3.28
N ILE A 39 13.57 -9.31 4.18
CA ILE A 39 12.68 -10.01 5.10
C ILE A 39 12.95 -9.47 6.50
N ILE A 40 11.96 -8.82 7.11
CA ILE A 40 12.03 -8.23 8.45
C ILE A 40 10.92 -8.86 9.28
N ASP A 41 11.27 -9.54 10.38
CA ASP A 41 10.31 -10.23 11.27
C ASP A 41 9.36 -11.19 10.53
N GLY A 42 9.90 -11.92 9.55
CA GLY A 42 9.13 -12.84 8.69
C GLY A 42 8.23 -12.15 7.66
N ARG A 43 8.26 -10.82 7.56
CA ARG A 43 7.50 -10.04 6.58
C ARG A 43 8.40 -9.63 5.42
N ARG A 44 7.90 -9.79 4.19
CA ARG A 44 8.55 -9.30 2.98
C ARG A 44 8.33 -7.79 2.90
N VAL A 45 9.43 -7.04 2.86
CA VAL A 45 9.46 -5.59 2.76
C VAL A 45 10.16 -5.22 1.46
N VAL A 46 9.60 -4.27 0.74
CA VAL A 46 10.15 -3.76 -0.52
C VAL A 46 9.84 -2.27 -0.63
N HIS A 47 10.66 -1.53 -1.35
CA HIS A 47 10.33 -0.14 -1.65
C HIS A 47 9.21 -0.08 -2.69
N LEU A 48 8.30 0.88 -2.50
CA LEU A 48 7.30 1.17 -3.50
C LEU A 48 7.98 1.80 -4.73
N PRO A 49 7.58 1.41 -5.96
CA PRO A 49 8.06 2.04 -7.17
C PRO A 49 7.45 3.44 -7.27
N TRP A 50 8.17 4.43 -6.75
CA TRP A 50 7.79 5.83 -6.87
C TRP A 50 8.19 6.36 -8.24
N LYS A 51 7.27 7.04 -8.91
CA LYS A 51 7.61 7.81 -10.10
C LYS A 51 8.29 9.10 -9.66
N LEU A 52 9.58 9.25 -9.99
CA LEU A 52 10.42 10.37 -9.58
C LEU A 52 9.89 11.75 -10.06
N GLU A 53 9.03 11.78 -11.07
CA GLU A 53 8.51 13.02 -11.67
C GLU A 53 6.98 13.16 -11.60
N VAL A 54 6.30 12.58 -10.61
CA VAL A 54 4.90 12.91 -10.37
C VAL A 54 4.84 14.21 -9.56
N LYS A 55 4.83 15.34 -10.28
CA LYS A 55 4.33 16.58 -9.70
C LYS A 55 2.81 16.43 -9.57
N LEU A 56 2.29 16.50 -8.34
CA LEU A 56 0.86 16.71 -8.12
C LEU A 56 0.54 18.14 -8.58
N THR A 57 0.22 18.28 -9.87
CA THR A 57 0.04 19.58 -10.53
C THR A 57 -1.28 20.24 -10.16
N SER A 58 -2.24 19.47 -9.65
CA SER A 58 -3.52 19.96 -9.15
C SER A 58 -3.70 19.60 -7.68
N SER A 59 -4.29 20.54 -6.94
CA SER A 59 -4.77 20.27 -5.60
C SER A 59 -5.85 19.17 -5.67
N ASN A 60 -5.69 18.12 -4.89
CA ASN A 60 -6.73 17.09 -4.74
C ASN A 60 -7.82 17.50 -3.74
N TYR A 61 -7.85 18.78 -3.33
CA TYR A 61 -8.71 19.31 -2.28
C TYR A 61 -10.19 19.01 -2.51
N ASP A 62 -10.74 19.32 -3.69
CA ASP A 62 -12.16 19.09 -3.97
C ASP A 62 -12.51 17.61 -3.88
N THR A 63 -11.66 16.75 -4.43
CA THR A 63 -11.83 15.29 -4.34
C THR A 63 -11.75 14.81 -2.88
N ALA A 64 -10.83 15.35 -2.09
CA ALA A 64 -10.69 15.02 -0.68
C ALA A 64 -11.92 15.45 0.12
N ILE A 65 -12.43 16.67 -0.10
CA ILE A 65 -13.64 17.20 0.54
C ILE A 65 -14.86 16.37 0.15
N HIS A 66 -15.03 16.02 -1.12
CA HIS A 66 -16.14 15.17 -1.56
C HIS A 66 -16.11 13.79 -0.89
N ARG A 67 -14.93 13.16 -0.82
CA ARG A 67 -14.75 11.87 -0.13
C ARG A 67 -15.06 11.99 1.36
N PHE A 68 -14.58 13.05 2.00
CA PHE A 68 -14.84 13.32 3.41
C PHE A 68 -16.34 13.48 3.68
N ASN A 69 -17.04 14.33 2.92
CA ASN A 69 -18.47 14.57 3.09
C ASN A 69 -19.30 13.31 2.83
N SER A 70 -18.93 12.52 1.82
CA SER A 70 -19.57 11.23 1.54
C SER A 70 -19.42 10.26 2.71
N TRP A 71 -18.20 10.14 3.23
CA TRP A 71 -17.90 9.29 4.36
C TRP A 71 -18.58 9.77 5.65
N ALA A 72 -18.60 11.08 5.91
CA ALA A 72 -19.26 11.67 7.07
C ALA A 72 -20.75 11.33 7.08
N ARG A 73 -21.45 11.52 5.95
CA ARG A 73 -22.86 11.11 5.81
C ARG A 73 -23.06 9.63 6.13
N ARG A 74 -22.19 8.76 5.60
CA ARG A 74 -22.26 7.31 5.84
C ARG A 74 -22.08 6.95 7.32
N ILE A 75 -21.14 7.60 8.00
CA ILE A 75 -20.91 7.39 9.43
C ILE A 75 -22.07 7.92 10.27
N HIS A 76 -22.62 9.07 9.95
CA HIS A 76 -23.77 9.61 10.69
C HIS A 76 -25.01 8.73 10.55
N ALA A 77 -25.21 8.11 9.40
CA ALA A 77 -26.33 7.18 9.18
C ALA A 77 -26.17 5.81 9.85
N ASN A 78 -24.96 5.41 10.26
CA ASN A 78 -24.69 4.10 10.84
C ASN A 78 -24.01 4.21 12.21
N THR A 79 -24.80 3.99 13.26
CA THR A 79 -24.37 4.09 14.66
C THR A 79 -23.24 3.12 15.03
N GLU A 80 -23.29 1.88 14.54
CA GLU A 80 -22.24 0.88 14.82
C GLU A 80 -20.90 1.32 14.21
N LEU A 81 -20.93 1.74 12.95
CA LEU A 81 -19.75 2.23 12.25
C LEU A 81 -19.16 3.47 12.94
N LYS A 82 -20.01 4.38 13.41
CA LYS A 82 -19.60 5.57 14.18
C LYS A 82 -18.89 5.19 15.47
N GLN A 83 -19.46 4.27 16.25
CA GLN A 83 -18.87 3.83 17.52
C GLN A 83 -17.52 3.15 17.30
N LYS A 84 -17.43 2.25 16.30
CA LYS A 84 -16.18 1.56 15.96
C LYS A 84 -15.09 2.55 15.53
N TYR A 85 -15.45 3.51 14.68
CA TYR A 85 -14.51 4.54 14.24
C TYR A 85 -14.01 5.40 15.41
N ALA A 86 -14.91 5.85 16.29
CA ALA A 86 -14.56 6.65 17.47
C ALA A 86 -13.56 5.91 18.38
N LYS A 87 -13.82 4.63 18.65
CA LYS A 87 -12.91 3.78 19.44
C LYS A 87 -11.53 3.67 18.79
N GLN A 88 -11.47 3.37 17.49
CA GLN A 88 -10.20 3.26 16.78
C GLN A 88 -9.40 4.57 16.75
N MET A 89 -10.09 5.71 16.62
CA MET A 89 -9.43 7.02 16.62
C MET A 89 -8.89 7.36 18.01
N GLN A 90 -9.62 7.01 19.07
CA GLN A 90 -9.13 7.16 20.44
C GLN A 90 -7.87 6.32 20.67
N ASP A 91 -7.89 5.03 20.28
CA ASP A 91 -6.72 4.16 20.37
C ASP A 91 -5.51 4.72 19.61
N TYR A 92 -5.74 5.35 18.46
CA TYR A 92 -4.68 6.00 17.68
C TYR A 92 -4.09 7.21 18.41
N ILE A 93 -4.94 8.08 18.97
CA ILE A 93 -4.52 9.27 19.73
C ILE A 93 -3.66 8.84 20.94
N ASP A 94 -4.11 7.83 21.67
CA ASP A 94 -3.42 7.38 22.88
C ASP A 94 -2.07 6.70 22.56
N LYS A 95 -2.00 5.96 21.44
CA LYS A 95 -0.74 5.42 20.91
C LYS A 95 0.23 6.49 20.40
N ASN A 96 -0.28 7.61 19.89
CA ASN A 96 0.58 8.67 19.38
C ASN A 96 1.10 9.58 20.50
N LYS A 97 0.31 9.79 21.57
CA LYS A 97 0.75 10.48 22.80
C LYS A 97 1.81 9.71 23.60
N SER A 98 1.88 8.39 23.43
CA SER A 98 2.84 7.52 24.13
C SER A 98 4.17 7.34 23.41
N LYS A 99 4.36 7.99 22.24
CA LYS A 99 5.67 8.06 21.60
C LYS A 99 6.42 9.31 22.10
N PRO A 100 7.60 9.18 22.73
CA PRO A 100 8.40 10.34 23.10
C PRO A 100 8.87 11.07 21.83
N SER A 101 8.90 12.41 21.91
CA SER A 101 9.42 13.31 20.88
C SER A 101 10.93 13.25 20.78
#